data_AF-A0A564SIS3-F1
#
_entry.id   AF-A0A564SIS3-F1
#
_cell.length_a   1.000
_cell.length_b   1.000
_cell.length_c   1.000
_cell.angle_alpha   90.00
_cell.angle_beta   90.00
_cell.angle_gamma   90.00
#
_symmetry.space_group_name_H-M   'P 1'
#
loop_
_entity.id
_entity.type
_entity.pdbx_description
1 polymer ?
#
loop_
_entity_poly.entity_id
_entity_poly.type
_entity_poly.pdbx_seq_one_letter_code
_entity_poly.pdbx_strand_id
1 'polypeptide(L)'
;MVKTIIFDYDGTIHNTLGIYEPAFREAYQWLSEQNVVEEQKIETAQIAGWLGLNSKEMWDTFLPELDQRYKDQASAIVGDSMVRQIRKHRAVWYPGPYLVIGDRRQDLECARSCKSPFIGCLYGYGEKGELDGADYFVKSVEEITGII
;
A
#
# COMPACT_ATOMS: atom_id res chain seq x y z
N MET A 1 25.13 -19.79 -2.31
CA MET A 1 25.18 -18.31 -2.27
C MET A 1 23.82 -17.82 -2.75
N VAL A 2 23.08 -17.10 -1.91
CA VAL A 2 21.78 -16.54 -2.32
C VAL A 2 22.07 -15.35 -3.22
N LYS A 3 21.65 -15.42 -4.50
CA LYS A 3 21.87 -14.35 -5.49
C LYS A 3 20.70 -13.36 -5.58
N THR A 4 19.61 -13.64 -4.88
CA THR A 4 18.31 -13.00 -5.08
C THR A 4 17.66 -12.68 -3.74
N ILE A 5 17.23 -11.43 -3.56
CA ILE A 5 16.45 -10.99 -2.41
C ILE A 5 15.18 -10.35 -2.95
N ILE A 6 14.03 -10.92 -2.57
CA ILE A 6 12.71 -10.36 -2.86
C ILE A 6 12.22 -9.72 -1.57
N PHE A 7 11.82 -8.46 -1.66
CA PHE A 7 11.30 -7.73 -0.52
C PHE A 7 9.78 -7.63 -0.60
N ASP A 8 9.13 -7.73 0.56
CA ASP A 8 7.76 -7.27 0.72
C ASP A 8 7.66 -5.75 0.47
N TYR A 9 6.46 -5.24 0.25
CA TYR A 9 6.20 -3.83 -0.03
C TYR A 9 6.16 -3.00 1.26
N ASP A 10 5.08 -3.18 2.02
CA ASP A 10 4.76 -2.36 3.18
C ASP A 10 5.70 -2.65 4.35
N GLY A 11 6.23 -1.59 4.97
CA GLY A 11 7.16 -1.72 6.10
C GLY A 11 8.54 -2.30 5.74
N THR A 12 8.78 -2.70 4.49
CA THR A 12 10.04 -3.32 4.05
C THR A 12 10.81 -2.44 3.07
N ILE A 13 10.24 -2.09 1.90
CA ILE A 13 10.86 -1.11 0.97
C ILE A 13 10.20 0.27 1.05
N HIS A 14 8.99 0.32 1.60
CA HIS A 14 8.17 1.50 1.72
C HIS A 14 7.92 1.81 3.21
N ASN A 15 8.21 3.04 3.67
CA ASN A 15 7.80 3.53 4.98
C ASN A 15 6.31 3.93 4.94
N THR A 16 5.44 2.95 5.19
CA THR A 16 3.99 3.04 4.93
C THR A 16 3.33 4.14 5.73
N LEU A 17 3.88 4.47 6.90
CA LEU A 17 3.39 5.55 7.75
C LEU A 17 3.34 6.89 7.00
N GLY A 18 4.28 7.15 6.10
CA GLY A 18 4.36 8.41 5.35
C GLY A 18 3.13 8.72 4.50
N ILE A 19 2.37 7.70 4.08
CA ILE A 19 1.11 7.86 3.34
C ILE A 19 -0.12 7.38 4.14
N TYR A 20 0.06 6.42 5.05
CA TYR A 20 -1.00 5.87 5.87
C TYR A 20 -1.50 6.87 6.91
N GLU A 21 -0.60 7.58 7.58
CA GLU A 21 -0.99 8.60 8.57
C GLU A 21 -1.90 9.69 7.98
N PRO A 22 -1.52 10.40 6.90
CA PRO A 22 -2.40 11.40 6.30
C PRO A 22 -3.71 10.79 5.76
N ALA A 23 -3.68 9.56 5.23
CA ALA A 23 -4.90 8.87 4.77
C ALA A 23 -5.86 8.55 5.92
N PHE A 24 -5.33 8.06 7.03
CA PHE A 24 -6.09 7.78 8.24
C PHE A 24 -6.70 9.08 8.82
N ARG A 25 -5.91 10.16 8.89
CA ARG A 25 -6.39 11.45 9.39
C ARG A 25 -7.52 12.02 8.52
N GLU A 26 -7.44 11.85 7.21
CA GLU A 26 -8.53 12.21 6.29
C GLU A 26 -9.82 11.43 6.58
N ALA A 27 -9.72 10.11 6.76
CA ALA A 27 -10.87 9.27 7.11
C ALA A 27 -11.46 9.61 8.49
N TYR A 28 -10.60 9.91 9.47
CA TYR A 28 -11.05 10.31 10.80
C TYR A 28 -11.76 11.67 10.79
N GLN A 29 -11.25 12.64 10.03
CA GLN A 29 -11.92 13.92 9.82
C GLN A 29 -13.32 13.70 9.22
N TRP A 30 -13.44 12.85 8.20
CA TRP A 30 -14.74 12.53 7.61
C TRP A 30 -15.71 11.91 8.64
N LEU A 31 -15.24 11.00 9.50
CA LEU A 31 -16.07 10.44 10.60
C LEU A 31 -16.55 11.53 11.56
N SER A 32 -15.68 12.49 11.90
CA SER A 32 -16.04 13.62 12.76
C SER A 32 -17.10 14.51 12.10
N GLU A 33 -16.98 14.78 10.80
CA GLU A 33 -17.98 15.51 10.01
C GLU A 33 -19.34 14.80 9.95
N GLN A 34 -19.36 13.46 10.03
CA GLN A 34 -20.61 12.70 10.16
C GLN A 34 -21.23 12.75 11.56
N ASN A 35 -20.56 13.37 12.54
CA ASN A 35 -20.96 13.41 13.95
C ASN A 35 -21.11 12.01 14.59
N VAL A 36 -20.29 11.04 14.15
CA VAL A 36 -20.31 9.66 14.69
C VAL A 36 -19.13 9.33 15.59
N VAL A 37 -18.17 10.25 15.70
CA VAL A 37 -17.04 10.21 16.62
C VAL A 37 -16.80 11.62 17.18
N GLU A 38 -16.22 11.69 18.37
CA GLU A 38 -15.73 12.95 18.92
C GLU A 38 -14.42 13.36 18.26
N GLU A 39 -14.24 14.66 18.00
CA GLU A 39 -12.96 15.15 17.49
C GLU A 39 -11.90 15.00 18.58
N GLN A 40 -10.81 14.29 18.27
CA GLN A 40 -9.71 14.08 19.20
C GLN A 40 -8.38 14.04 18.47
N LYS A 41 -7.31 14.38 19.17
CA LYS A 41 -5.95 14.26 18.64
C LYS A 41 -5.48 12.81 18.77
N ILE A 42 -5.29 12.16 17.62
CA ILE A 42 -4.74 10.80 17.54
C ILE A 42 -3.23 10.91 17.30
N GLU A 43 -2.44 10.39 18.23
CA GLU A 43 -0.98 10.44 18.18
C GLU A 43 -0.42 9.55 17.07
N THR A 44 0.65 10.00 16.41
CA THR A 44 1.29 9.26 15.30
C THR A 44 1.74 7.86 15.73
N ALA A 45 2.20 7.68 16.97
CA ALA A 45 2.61 6.38 17.50
C ALA A 45 1.44 5.38 17.56
N GLN A 46 0.23 5.85 17.86
CA GLN A 46 -0.96 5.02 17.86
C GLN A 46 -1.34 4.60 16.44
N ILE A 47 -1.29 5.54 15.49
CA ILE A 47 -1.54 5.26 14.06
C ILE A 47 -0.52 4.25 13.52
N ALA A 48 0.76 4.43 13.84
CA ALA A 48 1.82 3.52 13.45
C ALA A 48 1.62 2.11 14.03
N GLY A 49 1.07 2.00 15.25
CA GLY A 49 0.76 0.72 15.90
C GLY A 49 -0.30 -0.12 15.19
N TRP A 50 -1.06 0.47 14.25
CA TRP A 50 -2.05 -0.26 13.45
C TRP A 50 -1.52 -0.77 12.12
N LEU A 51 -0.31 -0.36 11.72
CA LEU A 51 0.32 -0.93 10.53
C LEU A 51 0.54 -2.43 10.74
N GLY A 52 0.04 -3.23 9.79
CA GLY A 52 0.06 -4.70 9.85
C GLY A 52 -1.24 -5.34 10.34
N LEU A 53 -2.18 -4.56 10.91
CA LEU A 53 -3.55 -5.02 11.16
C LEU A 53 -4.36 -4.96 9.86
N ASN A 54 -5.33 -5.86 9.71
CA ASN A 54 -6.33 -5.65 8.67
C ASN A 54 -7.30 -4.52 9.05
N SER A 55 -8.04 -4.01 8.07
CA SER A 55 -8.91 -2.85 8.27
C SER A 55 -9.95 -3.07 9.37
N LYS A 56 -10.55 -4.26 9.45
CA LYS A 56 -11.56 -4.58 10.46
C LYS A 56 -10.94 -4.59 11.86
N GLU A 57 -9.81 -5.28 12.04
CA GLU A 57 -9.09 -5.35 13.32
C GLU A 57 -8.67 -3.97 13.82
N MET A 58 -8.17 -3.12 12.92
CA MET A 58 -7.78 -1.75 13.26
C MET A 58 -8.98 -0.95 13.79
N TRP A 59 -10.08 -0.91 13.03
CA TRP A 59 -11.26 -0.15 13.43
C TRP A 59 -11.95 -0.73 14.68
N ASP A 60 -11.97 -2.05 14.84
CA ASP A 60 -12.53 -2.69 16.05
C ASP A 60 -11.67 -2.40 17.29
N THR A 61 -10.36 -2.27 17.12
CA THR A 61 -9.44 -1.89 18.22
C THR A 61 -9.60 -0.42 18.58
N PHE A 62 -9.76 0.46 17.58
CA PHE A 62 -9.79 1.90 17.79
C PHE A 62 -11.18 2.42 18.17
N LEU A 63 -12.24 1.97 17.49
CA LEU A 63 -13.62 2.41 17.65
C LEU A 63 -14.57 1.20 17.68
N PRO A 64 -14.53 0.37 18.73
CA PRO A 64 -15.27 -0.90 18.79
C PRO A 64 -16.79 -0.70 18.58
N GLU A 65 -17.36 0.34 19.18
CA GLU A 65 -18.80 0.63 19.16
C GLU A 65 -19.27 1.36 17.88
N LEU A 66 -18.36 1.75 16.99
CA LEU A 66 -18.74 2.41 15.75
C LEU A 66 -19.45 1.42 14.82
N ASP A 67 -20.57 1.86 14.23
CA ASP A 67 -21.33 1.06 13.27
C ASP A 67 -20.44 0.63 12.09
N GLN A 68 -20.56 -0.65 11.72
CA GLN A 68 -19.73 -1.29 10.70
C GLN A 68 -19.76 -0.53 9.36
N ARG A 69 -20.90 0.08 9.00
CA ARG A 69 -21.02 0.86 7.76
C ARG A 69 -20.03 2.03 7.72
N TYR A 70 -19.82 2.71 8.84
CA TYR A 70 -18.86 3.81 8.90
C TYR A 70 -17.41 3.31 8.89
N LYS A 71 -17.14 2.17 9.54
CA LYS A 71 -15.82 1.51 9.48
C LYS A 71 -15.47 1.12 8.04
N ASP A 72 -16.43 0.57 7.29
CA ASP A 72 -16.24 0.18 5.89
C ASP A 72 -16.00 1.40 5.00
N GLN A 73 -16.79 2.47 5.16
CA GLN A 73 -16.62 3.71 4.40
C GLN A 73 -15.30 4.42 4.73
N ALA A 74 -14.93 4.50 6.01
CA ALA A 74 -13.65 5.06 6.43
C ALA A 74 -12.47 4.24 5.88
N SER A 75 -12.57 2.91 5.87
CA SER A 75 -11.56 2.03 5.25
C SER A 75 -11.38 2.33 3.76
N ALA A 76 -12.48 2.51 3.03
CA ALA A 76 -12.42 2.88 1.62
C ALA A 76 -11.74 4.24 1.41
N ILE A 77 -12.04 5.25 2.25
CA ILE A 77 -11.38 6.56 2.22
C ILE A 77 -9.87 6.43 2.45
N VAL A 78 -9.45 5.63 3.44
CA VAL A 78 -8.03 5.37 3.70
C VAL A 78 -7.36 4.78 2.45
N GLY A 79 -7.94 3.72 1.87
CA GLY A 79 -7.41 3.06 0.69
C GLY A 79 -7.28 4.00 -0.51
N ASP A 80 -8.34 4.74 -0.83
CA ASP A 80 -8.35 5.71 -1.93
C ASP A 80 -7.33 6.83 -1.69
N SER A 81 -7.19 7.30 -0.44
CA SER A 81 -6.23 8.34 -0.09
C SER A 81 -4.79 7.86 -0.25
N MET A 82 -4.46 6.64 0.20
CA MET A 82 -3.13 6.05 0.01
C MET A 82 -2.79 5.93 -1.48
N VAL A 83 -3.71 5.42 -2.32
CA VAL A 83 -3.51 5.35 -3.78
C VAL A 83 -3.27 6.72 -4.38
N ARG A 84 -4.07 7.73 -4.00
CA ARG A 84 -3.85 9.12 -4.45
C ARG A 84 -2.49 9.66 -4.05
N GLN A 85 -1.99 9.32 -2.87
CA GLN A 85 -0.68 9.78 -2.40
C GLN A 85 0.48 9.10 -3.13
N ILE A 86 0.39 7.80 -3.41
CA ILE A 86 1.35 7.07 -4.25
C ILE A 86 1.44 7.72 -5.63
N ARG A 87 0.29 7.99 -6.27
CA ARG A 87 0.22 8.67 -7.58
C ARG A 87 0.77 10.09 -7.57
N LYS A 88 0.74 10.77 -6.42
CA LYS A 88 1.35 12.09 -6.23
C LYS A 88 2.83 12.01 -5.85
N HIS A 89 3.45 10.83 -5.93
CA HIS A 89 4.85 10.59 -5.57
C HIS A 89 5.19 10.98 -4.11
N ARG A 90 4.24 10.77 -3.19
CA ARG A 90 4.43 11.03 -1.75
C ARG A 90 4.83 9.80 -0.94
N ALA A 91 4.91 8.64 -1.59
CA ALA A 91 5.45 7.43 -1.01
C ALA A 91 6.88 7.67 -0.50
N VAL A 92 7.17 7.22 0.73
CA VAL A 92 8.49 7.36 1.34
C VAL A 92 9.22 6.03 1.21
N TRP A 93 10.27 6.02 0.42
CA TRP A 93 11.10 4.84 0.17
C TRP A 93 12.30 4.82 1.10
N TYR A 94 12.71 3.63 1.53
CA TYR A 94 14.04 3.50 2.10
C TYR A 94 15.11 3.79 1.02
N PRO A 95 16.36 4.13 1.38
CA PRO A 95 17.41 4.36 0.39
C PRO A 95 17.93 3.03 -0.17
N GLY A 96 17.99 2.91 -1.50
CA GLY A 96 18.61 1.78 -2.17
C GLY A 96 18.13 1.57 -3.61
N PRO A 97 18.82 0.74 -4.40
CA PRO A 97 18.28 0.24 -5.66
C PRO A 97 17.19 -0.80 -5.37
N TYR A 98 16.08 -0.69 -6.08
CA TYR A 98 14.97 -1.64 -6.00
C TYR A 98 14.80 -2.37 -7.33
N LEU A 99 14.18 -3.53 -7.25
CA LEU A 99 13.58 -4.25 -8.36
C LEU A 99 12.18 -4.64 -7.89
N VAL A 100 11.15 -4.19 -8.61
CA VAL A 100 9.77 -4.50 -8.25
C VAL A 100 9.29 -5.62 -9.15
N ILE A 101 8.62 -6.60 -8.56
CA ILE A 101 8.10 -7.79 -9.23
C ILE A 101 6.65 -7.94 -8.82
N GLY A 102 5.74 -8.07 -9.78
CA GLY A 102 4.32 -8.19 -9.45
C GLY A 102 3.45 -8.50 -10.67
N ASP A 103 2.20 -8.88 -10.41
CA ASP A 103 1.23 -9.31 -11.40
C ASP A 103 0.11 -8.28 -11.62
N ARG A 104 0.08 -7.19 -10.85
CA ARG A 104 -0.99 -6.18 -10.90
C ARG A 104 -0.48 -4.80 -11.25
N ARG A 105 -1.38 -3.93 -11.74
CA ARG A 105 -1.02 -2.54 -12.08
C ARG A 105 -0.50 -1.75 -10.89
N GLN A 106 -0.94 -2.06 -9.67
CA GLN A 106 -0.44 -1.44 -8.45
C GLN A 106 1.07 -1.66 -8.27
N ASP A 107 1.58 -2.85 -8.63
CA ASP A 107 3.01 -3.17 -8.54
C ASP A 107 3.82 -2.37 -9.58
N LEU A 108 3.27 -2.23 -10.79
CA LEU A 108 3.85 -1.37 -11.82
C LEU A 108 3.84 0.11 -11.39
N GLU A 109 2.73 0.63 -10.86
CA GLU A 109 2.64 2.00 -10.33
C GLU A 109 3.67 2.23 -9.21
N CYS A 110 3.85 1.25 -8.32
CA CYS A 110 4.89 1.22 -7.31
C CYS A 110 6.30 1.37 -7.94
N ALA A 111 6.66 0.49 -8.87
CA ALA A 111 7.97 0.51 -9.53
C ALA A 111 8.28 1.87 -10.16
N ARG A 112 7.27 2.50 -10.78
CA ARG A 112 7.42 3.81 -11.40
C ARG A 112 7.57 4.93 -10.36
N SER A 113 6.86 4.85 -9.25
CA SER A 113 6.95 5.85 -8.18
C SER A 113 8.31 5.86 -7.46
N CYS A 114 9.00 4.71 -7.38
CA CYS A 114 10.37 4.59 -6.85
C CYS A 114 11.46 4.61 -7.93
N LYS A 115 11.10 4.80 -9.21
CA LYS A 115 12.03 4.79 -10.37
C LYS A 115 12.84 3.49 -10.47
N SER A 116 12.22 2.38 -10.12
CA SER A 116 12.76 1.04 -10.19
C SER A 116 12.41 0.36 -11.52
N PRO A 117 13.26 -0.55 -12.03
CA PRO A 117 12.84 -1.54 -13.00
C PRO A 117 11.68 -2.39 -12.47
N PHE A 118 10.81 -2.85 -13.37
CA PHE A 118 9.65 -3.68 -13.08
C PHE A 118 9.67 -4.99 -13.88
N ILE A 119 9.50 -6.11 -13.19
CA ILE A 119 9.24 -7.42 -13.80
C ILE A 119 7.74 -7.72 -13.66
N GLY A 120 7.04 -7.73 -14.79
CA GLY A 120 5.62 -8.10 -14.86
C GLY A 120 5.43 -9.60 -14.92
N CYS A 121 4.74 -10.17 -13.93
CA CYS A 121 4.36 -11.57 -13.92
C CYS A 121 3.15 -11.79 -14.82
N LEU A 122 3.30 -12.64 -15.84
CA LEU A 122 2.20 -13.07 -16.73
C LEU A 122 1.35 -14.20 -16.13
N TYR A 123 1.58 -14.52 -14.86
CA TYR A 123 0.81 -15.43 -14.02
C TYR A 123 0.26 -14.64 -12.82
N GLY A 124 -0.80 -15.15 -12.19
CA GLY A 124 -1.47 -14.49 -11.07
C GLY A 124 -2.84 -13.94 -11.46
N TYR A 125 -3.15 -12.74 -10.98
CA TYR A 125 -4.45 -12.08 -11.07
C TYR A 125 -4.49 -10.92 -12.07
N GLY A 126 -3.37 -10.58 -12.71
CA GLY A 126 -3.30 -9.53 -13.72
C GLY A 126 -4.11 -9.83 -14.98
N GLU A 127 -4.76 -8.81 -15.55
CA GLU A 127 -5.44 -8.91 -16.84
C GLU A 127 -4.51 -8.60 -18.02
N LYS A 128 -4.89 -9.04 -19.23
CA LYS A 128 -4.10 -8.78 -20.44
C LYS A 128 -4.00 -7.28 -20.71
N GLY A 129 -2.78 -6.77 -20.85
CA GLY A 129 -2.50 -5.35 -21.06
C GLY A 129 -2.44 -4.52 -19.78
N GLU A 130 -2.75 -5.10 -18.61
CA GLU A 130 -2.69 -4.41 -17.33
C GLU A 130 -1.26 -3.95 -16.98
N LEU A 131 -0.26 -4.71 -17.42
CA LEU A 131 1.16 -4.50 -17.17
C LEU A 131 1.89 -3.88 -18.37
N ASP A 132 1.16 -3.25 -19.30
CA ASP A 132 1.75 -2.54 -20.43
C ASP A 132 2.70 -1.45 -19.90
N GLY A 133 3.99 -1.58 -20.25
CA GLY A 133 5.06 -0.72 -19.74
C GLY A 133 5.96 -1.38 -18.71
N ALA A 134 5.85 -2.69 -18.45
CA ALA A 134 6.88 -3.43 -17.73
C ALA A 134 8.23 -3.46 -18.46
N ASP A 135 9.33 -3.49 -17.72
CA ASP A 135 10.69 -3.56 -18.28
C ASP A 135 11.03 -5.00 -18.72
N TYR A 136 10.48 -5.98 -18.00
CA TYR A 136 10.59 -7.41 -18.32
C TYR A 136 9.26 -8.11 -18.07
N PHE A 137 9.07 -9.26 -18.71
CA PHE A 137 7.94 -10.15 -18.46
C PHE A 137 8.42 -11.56 -18.17
N VAL A 138 7.79 -12.22 -17.21
CA VAL A 138 8.05 -13.61 -16.86
C VAL A 138 6.77 -14.45 -16.86
N LYS A 139 6.85 -15.70 -17.31
CA LYS A 139 5.74 -16.66 -17.30
C LYS A 139 5.77 -17.61 -16.12
N SER A 140 6.88 -17.67 -15.40
CA SER A 140 7.02 -18.43 -14.17
C SER A 140 8.03 -17.78 -13.22
N VAL A 141 8.00 -18.18 -11.95
CA VAL A 141 8.90 -17.63 -10.91
C VAL A 141 10.37 -17.93 -11.23
N GLU A 142 10.66 -19.07 -11.87
CA GLU A 142 12.03 -19.50 -12.19
C GLU A 142 12.70 -18.55 -13.20
N GLU A 143 11.94 -17.99 -14.14
CA GLU A 143 12.45 -17.05 -15.15
C GLU A 143 13.01 -15.76 -14.53
N ILE A 144 12.55 -15.38 -13.33
CA ILE A 144 13.05 -14.20 -12.60
C ILE A 144 14.56 -14.31 -12.37
N THR A 145 15.06 -15.52 -12.07
CA THR A 145 16.49 -15.75 -11.80
C THR A 145 17.40 -15.53 -13.02
N GLY A 146 16.83 -15.49 -14.22
CA GLY A 146 17.56 -15.14 -15.44
C GLY A 146 17.71 -13.63 -15.68
N ILE A 147 16.97 -12.81 -14.93
CA ILE A 147 16.95 -11.34 -15.07
C ILE A 147 17.87 -10.66 -14.05
N ILE A 148 18.09 -11.30 -12.90
CA ILE A 148 18.87 -10.80 -11.74
C ILE A 148 20.23 -11.47 -11.60
#